data_AF-A0A2R4XFJ5-F1
#
_entry.id   AF-A0A2R4XFJ5-F1
#
_cell.length_a   1.000
_cell.length_b   1.000
_cell.length_c   1.000
_cell.angle_alpha   90.00
_cell.angle_beta   90.00
_cell.angle_gamma   90.00
#
_symmetry.space_group_name_H-M   'P 1'
#
loop_
_entity.id
_entity.type
_entity.pdbx_description
1 polymer ?
#
loop_
_entity_poly.entity_id
_entity_poly.type
_entity_poly.pdbx_seq_one_letter_code
_entity_poly.pdbx_strand_id
1 'polypeptide(L)' 'MKTIAEGIETAQRRDRPKEMGCDYGQGCFFSRPMPAVAAVAAVAAVAAVAFERLLRDRQRNT' A
#
# COMPACT_ATOMS: atom_id res chain seq x y z
N MET A 1 -17.67 6.07 8.00
CA MET A 1 -17.01 4.87 8.54
C MET A 1 -15.88 4.51 7.59
N LYS A 2 -14.69 4.15 8.08
CA LYS A 2 -13.64 3.57 7.21
C LYS A 2 -13.69 2.05 7.28
N THR A 3 -13.44 1.39 6.17
CA THR A 3 -13.56 -0.07 6.01
C THR A 3 -12.22 -0.67 5.57
N ILE A 4 -11.97 -1.91 6.00
CA ILE A 4 -10.78 -2.67 5.63
C ILE A 4 -11.20 -4.03 5.08
N ALA A 5 -10.68 -4.38 3.91
CA ALA A 5 -10.82 -5.71 3.33
C ALA A 5 -9.62 -6.58 3.69
N GLU A 6 -9.84 -7.66 4.42
CA GLU A 6 -8.81 -8.63 4.80
C GLU A 6 -8.77 -9.84 3.84
N GLY A 7 -7.63 -10.53 3.78
CA GLY A 7 -7.46 -11.75 2.97
C GLY A 7 -7.13 -11.49 1.49
N ILE A 8 -6.57 -10.32 1.15
CA ILE A 8 -6.17 -10.00 -0.22
C ILE A 8 -4.87 -10.74 -0.57
N GLU A 9 -4.97 -11.77 -1.40
CA GLU A 9 -3.84 -12.60 -1.82
C GLU A 9 -3.46 -12.43 -3.29
N THR A 10 -4.35 -11.82 -4.08
CA THR A 10 -4.15 -11.60 -5.52
C THR A 10 -4.60 -10.21 -5.93
N ALA A 11 -4.15 -9.75 -7.11
CA ALA A 11 -4.57 -8.46 -7.67
C ALA A 11 -6.09 -8.43 -7.91
N GLN A 12 -6.65 -9.54 -8.37
CA GLN A 12 -8.09 -9.69 -8.59
C GLN A 12 -8.89 -9.54 -7.28
N ARG A 13 -8.38 -10.10 -6.17
CA ARG A 13 -9.02 -9.94 -4.84
C ARG A 13 -8.90 -8.52 -4.28
N ARG A 14 -7.87 -7.76 -4.67
CA ARG A 14 -7.73 -6.33 -4.31
C ARG A 14 -8.76 -5.47 -5.04
N ASP A 15 -8.97 -5.75 -6.32
CA ASP A 15 -9.74 -4.87 -7.19
C ASP A 15 -11.22 -4.83 -6.79
N ARG A 16 -11.78 -5.98 -6.36
CA ARG A 16 -13.20 -6.05 -5.98
C ARG A 16 -13.58 -5.16 -4.78
N PRO A 17 -12.92 -5.20 -3.61
CA PRO A 17 -13.20 -4.26 -2.52
C PRO A 17 -12.95 -2.81 -2.89
N LYS A 18 -11.93 -2.54 -3.70
CA LYS A 18 -11.62 -1.18 -4.16
C LYS A 18 -12.76 -0.61 -5.01
N GLU A 19 -13.33 -1.39 -5.92
CA GLU A 19 -14.50 -1.00 -6.72
C GLU A 19 -15.76 -0.77 -5.87
N MET A 20 -15.90 -1.50 -4.75
CA MET A 20 -16.98 -1.33 -3.80
C MET A 20 -16.78 -0.14 -2.84
N GLY A 21 -15.69 0.62 -2.98
CA GLY A 21 -15.40 1.79 -2.15
C GLY A 21 -14.74 1.48 -0.81
N CYS A 22 -14.09 0.31 -0.67
CA CYS A 22 -13.33 -0.02 0.54
C CYS A 22 -12.06 0.85 0.64
N ASP A 23 -11.82 1.41 1.83
CA ASP A 23 -10.72 2.37 2.05
C ASP A 23 -9.35 1.70 2.12
N TYR A 24 -9.29 0.50 2.70
CA TYR A 24 -8.04 -0.19 3.03
C TYR A 24 -8.08 -1.66 2.65
N GLY A 25 -6.88 -2.23 2.45
CA GLY A 25 -6.71 -3.65 2.14
C GLY A 25 -5.55 -4.27 2.89
N GLN A 26 -5.72 -5.50 3.37
CA GLN A 26 -4.70 -6.31 4.04
C GLN A 26 -4.64 -7.72 3.45
N GLY A 27 -3.44 -8.22 3.24
CA GLY A 27 -3.21 -9.62 2.91
C GLY A 27 -1.85 -9.87 2.25
N CYS A 28 -1.55 -11.14 2.00
CA CYS A 28 -0.27 -11.61 1.48
C CYS A 28 0.09 -11.05 0.10
N PHE A 29 -0.88 -10.49 -0.64
CA PHE A 29 -0.62 -9.74 -1.87
C PHE A 29 0.27 -8.51 -1.66
N PHE A 30 0.11 -7.83 -0.53
CA PHE A 30 0.89 -6.64 -0.20
C PHE A 30 2.18 -7.02 0.52
N SER A 31 2.07 -7.85 1.55
CA SER A 31 3.19 -8.37 2.30
C SER A 31 2.78 -9.56 3.16
N ARG A 32 3.72 -10.45 3.43
CA ARG A 32 3.58 -11.44 4.51
C ARG A 32 3.76 -10.79 5.89
N PRO A 33 3.19 -11.38 6.95
CA PRO A 33 3.57 -11.03 8.33
C PRO A 33 5.09 -11.15 8.51
N MET A 34 5.67 -10.23 9.26
CA MET A 34 7.10 -10.15 9.45
C MET A 34 7.44 -9.63 10.86
N PRO A 35 8.68 -9.80 11.33
CA PRO A 35 9.14 -9.22 12.59
C PRO A 35 9.01 -7.70 12.59
N ALA A 36 8.79 -7.10 13.77
CA ALA A 36 8.59 -5.66 13.91
C ALA A 36 9.71 -4.82 13.27
N VAL A 37 10.97 -5.22 13.46
CA VAL A 37 12.13 -4.53 12.86
C VAL A 37 12.07 -4.52 11.33
N ALA A 38 11.64 -5.63 10.72
CA ALA A 38 11.49 -5.74 9.28
C ALA A 38 10.31 -4.88 8.78
N ALA A 39 9.21 -4.82 9.55
CA ALA A 39 8.05 -4.01 9.21
C ALA A 39 8.40 -2.51 9.19
N VAL A 40 9.13 -2.03 10.20
CA VAL A 40 9.58 -0.63 10.27
C VAL A 40 10.47 -0.28 9.06
N ALA A 41 11.42 -1.16 8.72
CA ALA A 41 12.28 -0.97 7.55
C ALA A 41 11.47 -0.95 6.24
N ALA A 42 10.51 -1.86 6.07
CA ALA A 42 9.66 -1.92 4.89
C ALA A 42 8.80 -0.66 4.73
N VAL A 43 8.19 -0.16 5.81
CA VAL A 43 7.40 1.09 5.80
C VAL A 43 8.29 2.28 5.41
N ALA A 44 9.49 2.40 5.98
CA ALA A 44 10.42 3.46 5.64
C ALA A 44 10.83 3.41 4.16
N ALA A 45 11.10 2.21 3.63
CA ALA A 45 11.45 2.03 2.21
C ALA A 45 10.30 2.43 1.28
N VAL A 46 9.06 2.02 1.58
CA VAL A 46 7.87 2.41 0.79
C VAL A 46 7.67 3.92 0.82
N ALA A 47 7.82 4.55 1.99
CA ALA A 47 7.68 6.00 2.14
C ALA A 47 8.75 6.77 1.32
N ALA A 48 9.99 6.30 1.33
CA ALA A 48 11.08 6.91 0.54
C ALA A 48 10.77 6.89 -0.96
N VAL A 49 10.33 5.75 -1.50
CA VAL A 49 9.97 5.62 -2.93
C VAL A 49 8.81 6.56 -3.29
N ALA A 50 7.80 6.66 -2.44
CA ALA A 50 6.66 7.55 -2.64
C ALA A 50 7.10 9.03 -2.63
N PHE A 51 7.96 9.42 -1.69
CA PHE A 51 8.48 10.78 -1.58
C PHE A 51 9.30 11.17 -2.81
N GLU A 52 10.21 10.30 -3.25
CA GLU A 52 11.00 10.49 -4.47
C GLU A 52 10.13 10.70 -5.71
N ARG A 53 9.02 9.95 -5.82
CA ARG A 53 8.06 10.13 -6.92
C ARG A 53 7.38 11.50 -6.84
N LEU A 54 6.93 11.92 -5.66
CA LEU A 54 6.31 13.24 -5.47
C LEU A 54 7.25 14.39 -5.82
N LEU A 55 8.54 14.29 -5.45
CA LEU A 55 9.54 15.28 -5.82
C LEU A 55 9.71 15.37 -7.34
N ARG A 56 9.86 14.22 -8.03
CA ARG A 56 9.95 14.18 -9.49
C ARG A 56 8.72 14.75 -10.19
N ASP A 57 7.54 14.53 -9.64
CA ASP A 57 6.29 15.00 -10.25
C ASP A 57 6.13 16.52 -10.04
N ARG A 58 6.58 17.08 -8.91
CA ARG A 58 6.64 18.54 -8.70
C ARG A 58 7.60 19.23 -9.66
N GLN A 59 8.81 18.70 -9.86
CA GLN A 59 9.81 19.29 -10.75
C GLN A 59 9.38 19.26 -12.23
N ARG A 60 8.42 18.40 -12.59
CA ARG A 60 7.87 18.29 -13.96
C ARG A 60 6.68 19.22 -14.23
N ASN A 61 6.14 19.87 -13.20
CA ASN A 61 4.98 20.75 -13.29
C ASN A 61 5.32 22.22 -13.00
N THR A 62 6.59 22.58 -13.19
CA THR A 62 7.18 23.93 -13.14
C THR A 62 7.90 24.18 -14.45
#